data_AF-A0A968EBZ8-F1
#
_entry.id   AF-A0A968EBZ8-F1
#
_cell.length_a   1.000
_cell.length_b   1.000
_cell.length_c   1.000
_cell.angle_alpha   90.00
_cell.angle_beta   90.00
_cell.angle_gamma   90.00
#
_symmetry.space_group_name_H-M   'P 1'
#
loop_
_entity.id
_entity.type
_entity.pdbx_description
1 polymer ?
#
loop_
_entity_poly.entity_id
_entity_poly.type
_entity_poly.pdbx_seq_one_letter_code
_entity_poly.pdbx_strand_id
1 'polypeptide(L)' 'HPLLELTRARLMEFIREPEAIFWVFVFPVLLALGLGIAFRNRPAESVQVAVQSAVEAPGLAGALDGEGGLSAR' A
#
# COMPACT_ATOMS: atom_id res chain seq x y z
N HIS A 1 45.19 6.67 5.44
CA HIS A 1 43.83 6.99 5.92
C HIS A 1 43.22 5.74 6.56
N PRO A 2 43.40 5.52 7.87
CA PRO A 2 43.08 4.25 8.52
C PRO A 2 41.57 3.92 8.52
N LEU A 3 40.70 4.95 8.54
CA LEU A 3 39.24 4.77 8.48
C LEU A 3 38.77 4.21 7.13
N LEU A 4 39.40 4.63 6.03
CA LEU A 4 39.07 4.18 4.68
C LEU A 4 39.40 2.70 4.47
N GLU A 5 40.50 2.23 5.06
CA GLU A 5 40.90 0.82 5.03
C GLU A 5 39.95 -0.08 5.82
N LEU A 6 39.46 0.39 6.98
CA LEU A 6 38.45 -0.30 7.79
C LEU A 6 37.09 -0.35 7.09
N THR A 7 36.62 0.75 6.50
CA THR A 7 35.36 0.77 5.72
C THR A 7 35.45 -0.15 4.51
N ARG A 8 36.60 -0.19 3.82
CA ARG A 8 36.83 -1.08 2.67
C ARG A 8 36.85 -2.56 3.07
N ALA A 9 37.50 -2.89 4.19
CA ALA A 9 37.48 -4.25 4.72
C ALA A 9 36.06 -4.69 5.07
N ARG A 10 35.28 -3.83 5.74
CA ARG A 10 33.87 -4.11 6.06
C ARG A 10 32.99 -4.27 4.83
N LEU A 11 33.19 -3.48 3.78
CA LEU A 11 32.42 -3.61 2.54
C LEU A 11 32.75 -4.93 1.80
N MET A 12 34.01 -5.35 1.80
CA MET A 12 34.42 -6.63 1.21
C MET A 12 33.92 -7.83 2.01
N GLU A 13 33.84 -7.71 3.34
CA GLU A 13 33.21 -8.69 4.23
C GLU A 13 31.70 -8.78 3.97
N PHE A 14 31.02 -7.64 3.85
CA PHE A 14 29.59 -7.56 3.49
C PHE A 14 29.26 -8.19 2.13
N ILE A 15 30.16 -8.09 1.14
CA ILE A 15 29.99 -8.75 -0.17
C ILE A 15 30.16 -10.28 -0.05
N ARG A 16 30.97 -10.75 0.91
CA ARG A 16 31.16 -12.18 1.19
C ARG A 16 29.99 -12.81 1.95
N GLU A 17 29.14 -12.01 2.57
CA GLU A 17 27.91 -12.42 3.24
C GLU A 17 26.71 -12.12 2.32
N PRO A 18 26.42 -12.96 1.31
CA PRO A 18 25.34 -12.72 0.35
C PRO A 18 23.97 -12.56 1.02
N GLU A 19 23.80 -13.10 2.23
CA GLU A 19 22.60 -12.96 3.06
C GLU A 19 22.26 -11.50 3.40
N ALA A 20 23.25 -10.66 3.71
CA ALA A 20 23.00 -9.26 4.05
C ALA A 20 22.42 -8.48 2.87
N ILE A 21 22.94 -8.74 1.66
CA ILE A 21 22.45 -8.14 0.41
C ILE A 21 21.02 -8.63 0.10
N PHE A 22 20.74 -9.91 0.34
CA PHE A 22 19.41 -10.48 0.17
C PHE A 22 18.38 -9.80 1.08
N TRP A 23 18.66 -9.69 2.38
CA TRP A 23 17.70 -9.11 3.33
C TRP A 23 17.51 -7.60 3.17
N VAL A 24 18.52 -6.84 2.76
CA VAL A 24 18.40 -5.38 2.61
C VAL A 24 17.78 -4.96 1.28
N PHE A 25 18.03 -5.70 0.19
CA PHE A 25 17.54 -5.31 -1.13
C PHE A 25 16.43 -6.22 -1.66
N VAL A 26 16.64 -7.54 -1.63
CA VAL A 26 15.71 -8.49 -2.26
C VAL A 26 14.42 -8.59 -1.45
N PHE A 27 14.53 -8.75 -0.13
CA PHE A 27 13.36 -8.90 0.74
C PHE A 27 12.41 -7.69 0.69
N PRO A 28 12.87 -6.42 0.82
CA PRO A 28 11.97 -5.27 0.76
C PRO A 28 11.31 -5.10 -0.62
N VAL A 29 12.02 -5.43 -1.70
CA VAL A 29 11.45 -5.40 -3.06
C VAL A 29 10.33 -6.45 -3.20
N LEU A 30 10.57 -7.68 -2.74
CA LEU A 30 9.55 -8.73 -2.74
C LEU A 30 8.35 -8.36 -1.86
N LEU A 31 8.58 -7.76 -0.69
CA LEU A 31 7.53 -7.30 0.21
C LEU A 31 6.70 -6.19 -0.45
N ALA A 32 7.35 -5.18 -1.04
CA ALA A 32 6.67 -4.09 -1.73
C ALA A 32 5.84 -4.61 -2.91
N LEU A 33 6.38 -5.57 -3.68
CA LEU A 33 5.66 -6.21 -4.78
C LEU A 33 4.45 -7.01 -4.28
N GLY A 34 4.63 -7.85 -3.26
CA GLY A 34 3.55 -8.62 -2.66
C GLY A 34 2.44 -7.74 -2.08
N LEU A 35 2.81 -6.67 -1.38
CA LEU A 35 1.88 -5.69 -0.83
C LEU A 35 1.15 -4.93 -1.94
N GLY A 36 1.87 -4.51 -2.97
CA GLY A 36 1.31 -3.85 -4.14
C GLY A 36 0.31 -4.74 -4.88
N ILE A 37 0.57 -6.04 -5.02
CA ILE A 37 -0.38 -7.00 -5.58
C ILE A 37 -1.60 -7.18 -4.67
N ALA A 38 -1.37 -7.32 -3.35
CA ALA A 38 -2.43 -7.52 -2.37
C ALA A 38 -3.40 -6.33 -2.30
N PHE A 39 -2.93 -5.11 -2.55
CA PHE A 39 -3.75 -3.89 -2.49
C PHE A 39 -4.08 -3.27 -3.83
N ARG A 40 -3.55 -3.79 -4.95
CA ARG A 40 -3.82 -3.31 -6.31
C ARG A 40 -5.30 -3.26 -6.65
N ASN A 41 -6.08 -4.20 -6.13
CA ASN A 41 -7.45 -4.44 -6.58
C ASN A 41 -8.48 -4.21 -5.49
N ARG A 42 -8.22 -3.33 -4.51
CA ARG A 42 -9.29 -2.86 -3.62
C ARG A 42 -10.14 -1.85 -4.39
N PRO A 43 -11.35 -2.21 -4.88
CA PRO A 43 -12.31 -1.19 -5.26
C PRO A 43 -12.48 -0.25 -4.05
N ALA A 44 -12.55 1.06 -4.29
CA ALA A 44 -12.83 2.01 -3.24
C ALA A 44 -14.01 1.49 -2.43
N GLU A 45 -13.81 1.26 -1.13
CA GLU A 45 -14.83 0.70 -0.26
C GLU A 45 -16.05 1.61 -0.37
N SER A 46 -17.16 1.07 -0.87
CA SER A 46 -18.37 1.86 -1.10
C SER A 46 -18.80 2.45 0.22
N VAL A 47 -18.71 3.77 0.36
CA VAL A 47 -19.03 4.45 1.61
C VAL A 47 -20.54 4.34 1.79
N GLN A 48 -20.96 3.68 2.87
CA GLN A 48 -22.38 3.58 3.21
C GLN A 48 -22.83 4.91 3.81
N VAL A 49 -23.75 5.58 3.13
CA VAL A 49 -24.33 6.85 3.59
C VAL A 49 -25.79 6.59 3.97
N ALA A 50 -26.16 6.93 5.20
CA ALA A 50 -27.55 6.85 5.65
C ALA A 50 -28.31 8.11 5.20
N VAL A 51 -29.40 7.94 4.46
CA VAL A 51 -30.26 9.07 4.06
C VAL A 51 -31.35 9.23 5.10
N GLN A 52 -31.32 10.34 5.85
CA GLN A 52 -32.38 10.65 6.81
C GLN A 52 -33.67 11.00 6.05
N SER A 53 -34.78 10.39 6.45
CA SER A 53 -36.09 10.48 5.79
C SER A 53 -36.71 11.89 5.94
N ALA A 54 -36.27 12.80 5.07
CA ALA A 54 -36.92 14.06 4.77
C ALA A 54 -37.76 13.94 3.49
N VAL A 55 -38.58 14.95 3.18
CA VAL A 55 -39.50 14.98 2.02
C VAL A 55 -38.80 14.71 0.67
N GLU A 56 -37.48 14.93 0.56
CA GLU A 56 -36.66 14.67 -0.65
C GLU A 56 -35.80 13.38 -0.60
N ALA A 57 -35.94 12.56 0.44
CA ALA A 57 -35.16 11.33 0.62
C ALA A 57 -35.16 10.34 -0.58
N PRO A 58 -36.27 10.13 -1.33
CA PRO A 58 -36.28 9.18 -2.44
C PRO A 58 -35.41 9.64 -3.63
N GLY A 59 -35.38 10.95 -3.91
CA GLY A 59 -34.59 11.51 -5.00
C GLY A 59 -33.10 11.56 -4.69
N LEU A 60 -32.76 11.84 -3.44
CA LEU A 60 -31.38 11.90 -2.96
C LEU A 60 -30.74 10.50 -2.90
N ALA A 61 -31.46 9.48 -2.46
CA ALA A 61 -30.96 8.10 -2.46
C ALA A 61 -30.62 7.60 -3.88
N GLY A 62 -31.49 7.85 -4.85
CA GLY A 62 -31.26 7.48 -6.25
C GLY A 62 -30.11 8.24 -6.92
N ALA A 63 -29.87 9.50 -6.51
CA ALA A 63 -28.72 10.28 -6.99
C ALA A 63 -27.39 9.75 -6.42
N LEU A 64 -27.39 9.31 -5.16
CA LEU A 64 -26.21 8.74 -4.50
C LEU A 64 -25.85 7.34 -5.02
N ASP A 65 -26.84 6.49 -5.30
CA ASP A 65 -26.62 5.16 -5.90
C ASP A 65 -26.11 5.24 -7.36
N GLY A 66 -26.31 6.38 -8.02
CA GLY A 66 -25.79 6.66 -9.37
C GLY A 66 -24.30 7.03 -9.39
N GLU A 67 -23.73 7.47 -8.26
CA GLU A 67 -22.30 7.77 -8.15
C GLU A 67 -21.55 6.50 -7.72
N GLY A 68 -20.63 6.03 -8.57
CA GLY A 68 -19.94 4.72 -8.49
C GLY A 68 -18.97 4.52 -7.32
N GLY A 69 -19.43 4.76 -6.11
CA GLY A 69 -18.70 4.65 -4.84
C GLY A 69 -19.55 4.91 -3.59
N LEU A 70 -20.84 5.21 -3.74
CA LEU A 70 -21.76 5.52 -2.64
C LEU A 70 -22.95 4.55 -2.70
N SER A 71 -23.37 4.03 -1.54
CA SER A 71 -24.59 3.22 -1.42
C SER A 71 -25.49 3.83 -0.37
N ALA A 72 -26.71 4.18 -0.77
CA ALA A 72 -27.72 4.73 0.12
C ALA A 72 -28.48 3.60 0.83
N ARG A 73 -28.53 3.64 2.15
CA ARG A 73 -29.39 2.77 2.98
C ARG A 73 -30.28 3.58 3.91
#